data_AF-A0A946WGC1-F1
#
_entry.id   AF-A0A946WGC1-F1
#
_cell.length_a   1.000
_cell.length_b   1.000
_cell.length_c   1.000
_cell.angle_alpha   90.00
_cell.angle_beta   90.00
_cell.angle_gamma   90.00
#
_symmetry.space_group_name_H-M   'P 1'
#
loop_
_entity.id
_entity.type
_entity.pdbx_description
1 polymer ?
#
loop_
_entity_poly.entity_id
_entity_poly.type
_entity_poly.pdbx_seq_one_letter_code
_entity_poly.pdbx_strand_id
1 'polypeptide(L)'
;MIKIKFFRTVTVFLVWISMVFSQIKFDVSWTPYVTYYLSMVDINTGESNMPIFLAELSRESGAPDSVGVDIEFEIIIASEALGVNNETLVKVETTQPIFLSAPIHLTNMDLNLASDQIFDDYGNNIPLHLDITEQLDIAAAEDMFSAIVQNGQLPNGVYTFRVIATAENGQQIIKEDILNIANPFMLQLVSPGG
;
A
#
# COMPACT_ATOMS: atom_id res chain seq x y z
N MET A 1 71.70 26.57 3.66
CA MET A 1 70.40 27.09 4.12
C MET A 1 69.47 27.15 2.92
N ILE A 2 68.68 26.10 2.69
CA ILE A 2 67.83 25.95 1.48
C ILE A 2 66.38 25.99 1.94
N LYS A 3 65.63 27.00 1.46
CA LYS A 3 64.21 27.21 1.80
C LYS A 3 63.33 26.22 1.02
N ILE A 4 62.62 25.36 1.75
CA ILE A 4 61.60 24.45 1.21
C ILE A 4 60.33 25.28 0.90
N LYS A 5 59.88 25.27 -0.36
CA LYS A 5 58.56 25.81 -0.76
C LYS A 5 57.51 24.72 -0.59
N PHE A 6 56.54 24.96 0.29
CA PHE A 6 55.39 24.09 0.51
C PHE A 6 54.30 24.48 -0.51
N PHE A 7 54.11 23.68 -1.56
CA PHE A 7 53.00 23.85 -2.49
C PHE A 7 51.80 23.06 -1.94
N ARG A 8 50.80 23.76 -1.42
CA ARG A 8 49.60 23.17 -0.83
C ARG A 8 48.56 22.98 -1.93
N THR A 9 48.54 21.83 -2.58
CA THR A 9 47.50 21.46 -3.54
C THR A 9 46.21 21.20 -2.75
N VAL A 10 45.23 22.09 -2.89
CA VAL A 10 43.88 21.89 -2.35
C VAL A 10 43.10 21.06 -3.37
N THR A 11 42.97 19.76 -3.10
CA THR A 11 42.09 18.88 -3.88
C THR A 11 40.65 19.17 -3.46
N VAL A 12 39.90 19.86 -4.30
CA VAL A 12 38.45 20.01 -4.13
C VAL A 12 37.81 18.69 -4.52
N PHE A 13 37.38 17.92 -3.52
CA PHE A 13 36.55 16.74 -3.72
C PHE A 13 35.12 17.23 -4.04
N LEU A 14 34.75 17.24 -5.32
CA LEU A 14 33.37 17.46 -5.75
C LEU A 14 32.59 16.18 -5.39
N VAL A 15 32.00 16.18 -4.19
CA VAL A 15 30.95 15.22 -3.85
C VAL A 15 29.76 15.56 -4.75
N TRP A 16 29.57 14.75 -5.79
CA TRP A 16 28.34 14.73 -6.56
C TRP A 16 27.22 14.27 -5.62
N ILE A 17 26.52 15.23 -5.02
CA ILE A 17 25.25 14.95 -4.35
C ILE A 17 24.25 14.73 -5.48
N SER A 18 23.90 13.46 -5.72
CA SER A 18 22.75 13.11 -6.54
C SER A 18 21.50 13.60 -5.80
N MET A 19 21.01 14.79 -6.12
CA MET A 19 19.68 15.20 -5.68
C MET A 19 18.67 14.36 -6.47
N VAL A 20 18.04 13.40 -5.80
CA VAL A 20 16.88 12.69 -6.35
C VAL A 20 15.74 13.70 -6.33
N PHE A 21 15.37 14.22 -7.49
CA PHE A 21 14.23 15.12 -7.63
C PHE A 21 12.93 14.31 -7.55
N SER A 22 11.90 14.90 -6.95
CA SER A 22 10.55 14.31 -6.97
C SER A 22 10.07 14.20 -8.41
N GLN A 23 9.75 12.99 -8.86
CA GLN A 23 9.16 12.70 -10.17
C GLN A 23 7.65 12.49 -10.10
N ILE A 24 7.13 12.06 -8.94
CA ILE A 24 5.71 11.71 -8.78
C ILE A 24 5.10 12.42 -7.58
N LYS A 25 3.79 12.67 -7.71
CA LYS A 25 2.89 13.07 -6.64
C LYS A 25 1.84 11.99 -6.47
N PHE A 26 1.62 11.56 -5.23
CA PHE A 26 0.71 10.47 -4.91
C PHE A 26 -0.17 10.86 -3.72
N ASP A 27 -1.41 11.22 -4.03
CA ASP A 27 -2.42 11.63 -3.06
C ASP A 27 -3.40 10.49 -2.85
N VAL A 28 -3.66 10.13 -1.59
CA VAL A 28 -4.52 8.99 -1.23
C VAL A 28 -5.54 9.43 -0.20
N SER A 29 -6.79 9.07 -0.43
CA SER A 29 -7.91 9.26 0.47
C SER A 29 -8.48 7.90 0.88
N TRP A 30 -8.67 7.69 2.18
CA TRP A 30 -9.17 6.44 2.75
C TRP A 30 -10.66 6.51 3.00
N THR A 31 -11.37 5.41 2.77
CA THR A 31 -12.80 5.32 3.06
C THR A 31 -13.04 5.07 4.56
N PRO A 32 -13.89 5.85 5.25
CA PRO A 32 -13.95 5.85 6.72
C PRO A 32 -14.68 4.65 7.37
N TYR A 33 -15.22 3.69 6.61
CA TYR A 33 -16.09 2.61 7.12
C TYR A 33 -15.54 1.19 6.86
N VAL A 34 -14.21 1.03 6.88
CA VAL A 34 -13.50 -0.19 6.43
C VAL A 34 -13.87 -1.48 7.19
N THR A 35 -14.47 -1.39 8.39
CA THR A 35 -14.85 -2.54 9.21
C THR A 35 -15.75 -3.58 8.50
N TYR A 36 -16.60 -3.14 7.58
CA TYR A 36 -17.50 -4.03 6.82
C TYR A 36 -16.92 -4.53 5.50
N TYR A 37 -15.82 -3.94 5.02
CA TYR A 37 -15.36 -4.15 3.63
C TYR A 37 -14.29 -5.22 3.49
N LEU A 38 -13.52 -5.54 4.52
CA LEU A 38 -12.53 -6.62 4.45
C LEU A 38 -13.15 -8.00 4.19
N SER A 39 -14.40 -8.24 4.62
CA SER A 39 -15.13 -9.48 4.27
C SER A 39 -15.49 -9.58 2.79
N MET A 40 -15.39 -8.47 2.05
CA MET A 40 -15.70 -8.36 0.63
C MET A 40 -14.44 -8.36 -0.24
N VAL A 41 -13.25 -8.49 0.35
CA VAL A 41 -11.99 -8.66 -0.37
C VAL A 41 -11.77 -10.16 -0.56
N ASP A 42 -11.66 -10.61 -1.80
CA ASP A 42 -11.17 -11.94 -2.12
C ASP A 42 -9.64 -11.93 -2.02
N ILE A 43 -9.13 -12.53 -0.96
CA ILE A 43 -7.70 -12.58 -0.68
C ILE A 43 -6.89 -13.35 -1.72
N ASN A 44 -7.54 -14.23 -2.50
CA ASN A 44 -6.86 -15.04 -3.51
C ASN A 44 -6.69 -14.30 -4.84
N THR A 45 -7.47 -13.25 -5.08
CA THR A 45 -7.49 -12.50 -6.35
C THR A 45 -7.22 -11.01 -6.16
N GLY A 46 -7.34 -10.50 -4.93
CA GLY A 46 -7.32 -9.08 -4.61
C GLY A 46 -8.63 -8.36 -4.95
N GLU A 47 -9.62 -9.04 -5.53
CA GLU A 47 -10.88 -8.42 -5.94
C GLU A 47 -11.65 -7.87 -4.73
N SER A 48 -12.22 -6.68 -4.89
CA SER A 48 -13.11 -6.08 -3.91
C SER A 48 -14.29 -5.43 -4.61
N ASN A 49 -15.47 -5.54 -3.99
CA ASN A 49 -16.66 -4.85 -4.48
C ASN A 49 -16.74 -3.39 -4.02
N MET A 50 -15.82 -2.93 -3.16
CA MET A 50 -15.84 -1.57 -2.61
C MET A 50 -14.44 -0.93 -2.56
N PRO A 51 -14.35 0.40 -2.76
CA PRO A 51 -13.09 1.12 -2.65
C PRO A 51 -12.69 1.26 -1.19
N ILE A 52 -11.52 0.75 -0.84
CA ILE A 52 -10.83 0.96 0.43
C ILE A 52 -10.13 2.32 0.39
N PHE A 53 -9.46 2.61 -0.72
CA PHE A 53 -8.81 3.89 -0.98
C PHE A 53 -9.16 4.44 -2.36
N LEU A 54 -9.00 5.74 -2.50
CA LEU A 54 -8.99 6.44 -3.78
C LEU A 54 -7.68 7.22 -3.87
N ALA A 55 -6.94 7.02 -4.96
CA ALA A 55 -5.67 7.65 -5.19
C ALA A 55 -5.66 8.45 -6.48
N GLU A 56 -4.91 9.54 -6.47
CA GLU A 56 -4.50 10.27 -7.67
C GLU A 56 -2.97 10.20 -7.76
N LEU A 57 -2.47 9.63 -8.85
CA LEU A 57 -1.05 9.57 -9.17
C LEU A 57 -0.79 10.48 -10.37
N SER A 58 0.14 11.41 -10.22
CA SER A 58 0.52 12.35 -11.27
C SER A 58 2.02 12.60 -11.27
N ARG A 59 2.53 13.09 -12.41
CA ARG A 59 3.93 13.54 -12.51
C ARG A 59 4.10 14.89 -11.82
N GLU A 60 5.25 15.06 -11.18
CA GLU A 60 5.66 16.36 -10.66
C GLU A 60 6.04 17.34 -11.76
N SER A 61 5.90 18.63 -11.46
CA SER A 61 6.32 19.68 -12.39
C SER A 61 7.84 19.64 -12.58
N GLY A 62 8.28 19.38 -13.82
CA GLY A 62 9.70 19.24 -14.17
C GLY A 62 10.21 17.79 -14.19
N ALA A 63 9.36 16.80 -13.91
CA ALA A 63 9.64 15.41 -14.21
C ALA A 63 9.68 15.16 -15.74
N PRO A 64 10.29 14.05 -16.21
CA PRO A 64 10.21 13.64 -17.62
C PRO A 64 8.77 13.55 -18.13
N ASP A 65 8.58 13.61 -19.46
CA ASP A 65 7.23 13.55 -20.08
C ASP A 65 6.50 12.24 -19.82
N SER A 66 7.24 11.18 -19.50
CA SER A 66 6.73 9.88 -19.07
C SER A 66 7.60 9.36 -17.93
N VAL A 67 6.99 8.83 -16.87
CA VAL A 67 7.69 8.27 -15.69
C VAL A 67 7.15 6.87 -15.42
N GLY A 68 8.04 5.87 -15.33
CA GLY A 68 7.67 4.54 -14.85
C GLY A 68 7.41 4.55 -13.34
N VAL A 69 6.29 3.96 -12.91
CA VAL A 69 5.90 3.86 -11.49
C VAL A 69 5.41 2.46 -11.18
N ASP A 70 6.00 1.82 -10.17
CA ASP A 70 5.48 0.59 -9.59
C ASP A 70 4.50 0.93 -8.45
N ILE A 71 3.38 0.20 -8.39
CA ILE A 71 2.35 0.35 -7.36
C ILE A 71 2.21 -0.95 -6.59
N GLU A 72 2.14 -0.82 -5.27
CA GLU A 72 1.91 -1.91 -4.33
C GLU A 72 0.77 -1.53 -3.40
N PHE A 73 -0.16 -2.47 -3.19
CA PHE A 73 -1.21 -2.38 -2.17
C PHE A 73 -1.20 -3.64 -1.33
N GLU A 74 -1.16 -3.46 -0.01
CA GLU A 74 -1.20 -4.58 0.93
C GLU A 74 -2.08 -4.27 2.13
N ILE A 75 -2.55 -5.37 2.74
CA ILE A 75 -3.32 -5.37 3.98
C ILE A 75 -2.52 -6.20 4.98
N ILE A 76 -2.16 -5.62 6.11
CA ILE A 76 -1.38 -6.26 7.16
C ILE A 76 -2.27 -6.44 8.39
N ILE A 77 -2.18 -7.59 9.04
CA ILE A 77 -2.99 -7.93 10.21
C ILE A 77 -2.11 -8.29 11.41
N ALA A 78 -2.47 -7.75 12.58
CA ALA A 78 -2.04 -8.25 13.87
C ALA A 78 -3.28 -8.59 14.71
N SER A 79 -3.48 -9.87 15.01
CA SER A 79 -4.68 -10.36 15.71
C SER A 79 -4.32 -11.50 16.65
N GLU A 80 -4.48 -11.26 17.96
CA GLU A 80 -4.37 -12.32 18.97
C GLU A 80 -5.44 -13.41 18.78
N ALA A 81 -6.63 -13.02 18.29
CA ALA A 81 -7.75 -13.94 18.08
C ALA A 81 -7.45 -14.98 16.96
N LEU A 82 -6.62 -14.60 15.99
CA LEU A 82 -6.17 -15.47 14.90
C LEU A 82 -4.76 -16.04 15.14
N GLY A 83 -4.07 -15.63 16.22
CA GLY A 83 -2.69 -16.04 16.48
C GLY A 83 -1.66 -15.48 15.50
N VAL A 84 -2.01 -14.43 14.73
CA VAL A 84 -1.14 -13.81 13.72
C VAL A 84 -0.57 -12.49 14.22
N ASN A 85 0.68 -12.20 13.90
CA ASN A 85 1.36 -10.98 14.34
C ASN A 85 2.09 -10.30 13.18
N ASN A 86 1.49 -9.21 12.70
CA ASN A 86 2.01 -8.41 11.59
C ASN A 86 2.28 -9.26 10.33
N GLU A 87 1.28 -10.05 9.97
CA GLU A 87 1.29 -10.87 8.75
C GLU A 87 0.53 -10.17 7.63
N THR A 88 0.97 -10.39 6.39
CA THR A 88 0.32 -9.83 5.21
C THR A 88 -0.89 -10.69 4.85
N LEU A 89 -2.06 -10.08 4.88
CA LEU A 89 -3.32 -10.71 4.50
C LEU A 89 -3.35 -10.95 2.99
N VAL A 90 -3.04 -9.92 2.22
CA VAL A 90 -2.85 -9.97 0.76
C VAL A 90 -1.98 -8.79 0.35
N LYS A 91 -1.10 -9.02 -0.62
CA LYS A 91 -0.27 -8.02 -1.29
C LYS A 91 -0.43 -8.14 -2.79
N VAL A 92 -0.95 -7.09 -3.42
CA VAL A 92 -1.04 -6.97 -4.87
C VAL A 92 -0.04 -5.92 -5.32
N GLU A 93 0.81 -6.27 -6.29
CA GLU A 93 1.81 -5.33 -6.82
C GLU A 93 1.94 -5.41 -8.34
N THR A 94 2.41 -4.31 -8.92
CA THR A 94 2.75 -4.27 -10.34
C THR A 94 4.01 -5.08 -10.62
N THR A 95 3.93 -6.01 -11.57
CA THR A 95 5.07 -6.76 -12.10
C THR A 95 5.80 -6.02 -13.21
N GLN A 96 5.19 -4.97 -13.76
CA GLN A 96 5.78 -4.03 -14.70
C GLN A 96 5.35 -2.61 -14.36
N PRO A 97 6.24 -1.62 -14.49
CA PRO A 97 5.94 -0.25 -14.13
C PRO A 97 4.86 0.33 -15.05
N ILE A 98 3.98 1.13 -14.45
CA ILE A 98 2.98 1.92 -15.14
C ILE A 98 3.66 3.16 -15.72
N PHE A 99 3.45 3.45 -17.01
CA PHE A 99 4.05 4.64 -17.65
C PHE A 99 3.13 5.86 -17.56
N LEU A 100 3.43 6.71 -16.60
CA LEU A 100 2.64 7.90 -16.28
C LEU A 100 2.94 9.05 -17.25
N SER A 101 2.01 9.38 -18.14
CA SER A 101 2.14 10.55 -19.04
C SER A 101 1.13 11.65 -18.71
N ALA A 102 -0.04 11.26 -18.22
CA ALA A 102 -1.08 12.10 -17.63
C ALA A 102 -1.48 11.55 -16.25
N PRO A 103 -2.21 12.30 -15.42
CA PRO A 103 -2.70 11.80 -14.13
C PRO A 103 -3.59 10.56 -14.31
N ILE A 104 -3.52 9.67 -13.33
CA ILE A 104 -4.38 8.49 -13.23
C ILE A 104 -5.08 8.47 -11.88
N HIS A 105 -6.27 7.90 -11.87
CA HIS A 105 -7.00 7.56 -10.66
C HIS A 105 -6.93 6.06 -10.43
N LEU A 106 -6.62 5.67 -9.19
CA LEU A 106 -6.45 4.29 -8.78
C LEU A 106 -7.27 4.01 -7.52
N THR A 107 -7.86 2.83 -7.47
CA THR A 107 -8.48 2.26 -6.27
C THR A 107 -7.95 0.84 -6.09
N ASN A 108 -8.12 0.26 -4.90
CA ASN A 108 -7.84 -1.17 -4.71
C ASN A 108 -8.71 -2.06 -5.63
N MET A 109 -9.85 -1.56 -6.11
CA MET A 109 -10.69 -2.31 -7.05
C MET A 109 -10.01 -2.44 -8.42
N ASP A 110 -9.07 -1.56 -8.76
CA ASP A 110 -8.27 -1.67 -9.98
C ASP A 110 -7.06 -2.60 -9.76
N LEU A 111 -6.63 -2.81 -8.51
CA LEU A 111 -5.46 -3.61 -8.13
C LEU A 111 -5.87 -5.05 -7.78
N ASN A 112 -6.28 -5.82 -8.80
CA ASN A 112 -6.61 -7.24 -8.67
C ASN A 112 -6.22 -8.02 -9.94
N LEU A 113 -6.20 -9.36 -9.87
CA LEU A 113 -5.74 -10.22 -10.97
C LEU A 113 -6.64 -10.24 -12.22
N ALA A 114 -7.88 -9.71 -12.14
CA ALA A 114 -8.78 -9.59 -13.28
C ALA A 114 -8.64 -8.25 -14.03
N SER A 115 -7.95 -7.26 -13.45
CA SER A 115 -7.70 -5.97 -14.08
C SER A 115 -6.47 -6.02 -14.98
N ASP A 116 -6.67 -5.81 -16.28
CA ASP A 116 -5.59 -5.75 -17.28
C ASP A 116 -5.23 -4.33 -17.73
N GLN A 117 -6.04 -3.35 -17.34
CA GLN A 117 -5.87 -1.96 -17.73
C GLN A 117 -6.64 -0.97 -16.85
N ILE A 118 -6.20 0.28 -16.89
CA ILE A 118 -6.89 1.47 -16.39
C ILE A 118 -6.83 2.58 -17.44
N PHE A 119 -7.42 3.73 -17.13
CA PHE A 119 -7.41 4.90 -18.01
C PHE A 119 -6.82 6.11 -17.31
N ASP A 120 -6.07 6.93 -18.06
CA ASP A 120 -5.68 8.26 -17.61
C ASP A 120 -6.83 9.28 -17.75
N ASP A 121 -6.61 10.48 -17.23
CA ASP A 121 -7.57 11.61 -17.32
C ASP A 121 -7.91 12.04 -18.75
N TYR A 122 -7.14 11.61 -19.75
CA TYR A 122 -7.40 11.85 -21.17
C TYR A 122 -8.10 10.67 -21.87
N GLY A 123 -8.36 9.58 -21.14
CA GLY A 123 -9.00 8.37 -21.65
C GLY A 123 -8.05 7.45 -22.42
N ASN A 124 -6.74 7.63 -22.31
CA ASN A 124 -5.77 6.69 -22.87
C ASN A 124 -5.69 5.44 -22.02
N ASN A 125 -5.58 4.30 -22.68
CA ASN A 125 -5.39 3.01 -22.03
C ASN A 125 -3.99 2.92 -21.43
N ILE A 126 -3.92 2.49 -20.17
CA ILE A 126 -2.71 2.17 -19.45
C ILE A 126 -2.76 0.69 -19.04
N PRO A 127 -1.88 -0.16 -19.60
CA PRO A 127 -1.79 -1.56 -19.21
C PRO A 127 -1.45 -1.73 -17.73
N LEU A 128 -2.12 -2.68 -17.09
CA LEU A 128 -1.79 -3.15 -15.76
C LEU A 128 -1.30 -4.59 -15.81
N HIS A 129 -0.19 -4.83 -15.14
CA HIS A 129 0.40 -6.15 -15.00
C HIS A 129 0.58 -6.42 -13.52
N LEU A 130 -0.34 -7.16 -12.91
CA LEU A 130 -0.44 -7.35 -11.47
C LEU A 130 -0.13 -8.80 -11.08
N ASP A 131 0.39 -8.97 -9.87
CA ASP A 131 0.56 -10.27 -9.23
C ASP A 131 0.29 -10.19 -7.72
N ILE A 132 0.00 -11.34 -7.10
CA ILE A 132 -0.09 -11.49 -5.65
C ILE A 132 1.19 -12.15 -5.16
N THR A 133 2.05 -11.38 -4.51
CA THR A 133 3.37 -11.86 -4.10
C THR A 133 3.46 -12.23 -2.63
N GLU A 134 2.48 -11.84 -1.83
CA GLU A 134 2.34 -12.26 -0.44
C GLU A 134 0.85 -12.42 -0.08
N GLN A 135 0.53 -13.47 0.67
CA GLN A 135 -0.82 -13.77 1.13
C GLN A 135 -0.74 -14.55 2.44
N LEU A 136 -1.76 -14.37 3.29
CA LEU A 136 -1.90 -15.13 4.54
C LEU A 136 -1.97 -16.64 4.26
N ASP A 137 -1.42 -17.43 5.18
CA ASP A 137 -1.56 -18.88 5.14
C ASP A 137 -3.04 -19.31 5.12
N ILE A 138 -3.32 -20.37 4.37
CA ILE A 138 -4.68 -20.88 4.13
C ILE A 138 -5.40 -21.21 5.44
N ALA A 139 -4.70 -21.79 6.44
CA ALA A 139 -5.34 -22.16 7.70
C ALA A 139 -5.80 -20.91 8.49
N ALA A 140 -4.95 -19.89 8.56
CA ALA A 140 -5.29 -18.63 9.23
C ALA A 140 -6.38 -17.85 8.47
N ALA A 141 -6.37 -17.92 7.13
CA ALA A 141 -7.44 -17.37 6.30
C ALA A 141 -8.79 -18.06 6.57
N GLU A 142 -8.82 -19.40 6.65
CA GLU A 142 -10.03 -20.17 6.98
C GLU A 142 -10.62 -19.78 8.35
N ASP A 143 -9.77 -19.62 9.37
CA ASP A 143 -10.19 -19.17 10.70
C ASP A 143 -10.78 -17.75 10.66
N MET A 144 -10.18 -16.85 9.89
CA MET A 144 -10.69 -15.50 9.68
C MET A 144 -12.05 -15.52 8.99
N PHE A 145 -12.21 -16.29 7.89
CA PHE A 145 -13.49 -16.44 7.20
C PHE A 145 -14.57 -17.04 8.11
N SER A 146 -14.21 -18.06 8.90
CA SER A 146 -15.12 -18.68 9.87
C SER A 146 -15.62 -17.67 10.89
N ALA A 147 -14.74 -16.82 11.43
CA ALA A 147 -15.10 -15.77 12.38
C ALA A 147 -16.02 -14.71 11.75
N ILE A 148 -15.79 -14.34 10.48
CA ILE A 148 -16.66 -13.43 9.72
C ILE A 148 -18.05 -14.03 9.52
N VAL A 149 -18.13 -15.31 9.11
CA VAL A 149 -19.40 -16.01 8.91
C VAL A 149 -20.20 -16.13 10.20
N GLN A 150 -19.52 -16.44 11.32
CA GLN A 150 -20.17 -16.63 12.61
C GLN A 150 -20.63 -15.31 13.25
N ASN A 151 -19.80 -14.25 13.18
CA ASN A 151 -20.05 -13.01 13.92
C ASN A 151 -20.51 -11.84 13.04
N GLY A 152 -20.51 -12.01 11.71
CA GLY A 152 -20.85 -10.96 10.76
C GLY A 152 -19.83 -9.81 10.70
N GLN A 153 -18.65 -9.99 11.30
CA GLN A 153 -17.65 -8.94 11.48
C GLN A 153 -16.24 -9.54 11.53
N LEU A 154 -15.24 -8.69 11.28
CA LEU A 154 -13.84 -9.07 11.35
C LEU A 154 -13.42 -9.49 12.78
N PRO A 155 -12.46 -10.42 12.89
CA PRO A 155 -11.79 -10.71 14.16
C PRO A 155 -11.17 -9.46 14.78
N ASN A 156 -11.10 -9.45 16.12
CA ASN A 156 -10.38 -8.42 16.88
C ASN A 156 -8.93 -8.35 16.40
N GLY A 157 -8.44 -7.15 16.13
CA GLY A 157 -7.09 -6.97 15.62
C GLY A 157 -6.85 -5.57 15.09
N VAL A 158 -5.61 -5.34 14.70
CA VAL A 158 -5.15 -4.14 14.01
C VAL A 158 -4.97 -4.51 12.54
N TYR A 159 -5.65 -3.78 11.67
CA TYR A 159 -5.54 -3.92 10.21
C TYR A 159 -4.88 -2.66 9.66
N THR A 160 -3.75 -2.81 8.99
CA THR A 160 -3.03 -1.72 8.35
C THR A 160 -3.18 -1.86 6.84
N PHE A 161 -3.80 -0.85 6.22
CA PHE A 161 -3.88 -0.73 4.78
C PHE A 161 -2.72 0.11 4.32
N ARG A 162 -1.93 -0.38 3.37
CA ARG A 162 -0.77 0.34 2.86
C ARG A 162 -0.79 0.36 1.34
N VAL A 163 -0.59 1.54 0.78
CA VAL A 163 -0.35 1.72 -0.66
C VAL A 163 0.94 2.49 -0.89
N ILE A 164 1.74 2.00 -1.82
CA ILE A 164 3.09 2.49 -2.11
C ILE A 164 3.18 2.78 -3.59
N ALA A 165 3.74 3.94 -3.92
CA ALA A 165 4.14 4.29 -5.27
C ALA A 165 5.66 4.48 -5.34
N THR A 166 6.32 3.74 -6.22
CA THR A 166 7.78 3.77 -6.42
C THR A 166 8.09 4.20 -7.84
N ALA A 167 8.64 5.40 -8.02
CA ALA A 167 9.08 5.87 -9.33
C ALA A 167 10.40 5.21 -9.76
N GLU A 168 10.65 5.17 -11.08
CA GLU A 168 11.85 4.58 -11.69
C GLU A 168 13.18 5.17 -11.18
N ASN A 169 13.16 6.40 -10.66
CA ASN A 169 14.34 7.03 -10.04
C ASN A 169 14.57 6.60 -8.58
N GLY A 170 13.75 5.71 -8.03
CA GLY A 170 13.79 5.23 -6.66
C GLY A 170 13.04 6.10 -5.65
N GLN A 171 12.35 7.17 -6.08
CA GLN A 171 11.45 7.90 -5.18
C GLN A 171 10.30 7.00 -4.76
N GLN A 172 10.12 6.83 -3.45
CA GLN A 172 9.03 6.06 -2.87
C GLN A 172 8.10 6.98 -2.07
N ILE A 173 6.79 6.86 -2.28
CA ILE A 173 5.75 7.51 -1.48
C ILE A 173 4.89 6.40 -0.85
N ILE A 174 4.81 6.38 0.48
CA ILE A 174 4.03 5.41 1.26
C ILE A 174 2.85 6.12 1.91
N LYS A 175 1.65 5.51 1.83
CA LYS A 175 0.44 5.97 2.50
C LYS A 175 -0.16 4.80 3.26
N GLU A 176 -0.59 5.05 4.50
CA GLU A 176 -1.17 4.04 5.37
C GLU A 176 -2.47 4.55 6.02
N ASP A 177 -3.38 3.62 6.32
CA ASP A 177 -4.48 3.80 7.26
C ASP A 177 -4.59 2.60 8.20
N ILE A 178 -4.98 2.85 9.45
CA ILE A 178 -4.99 1.84 10.51
C ILE A 178 -6.39 1.72 11.10
N LEU A 179 -6.93 0.51 11.01
CA LEU A 179 -8.21 0.14 11.55
C LEU A 179 -8.05 -0.78 12.77
N ASN A 180 -8.49 -0.30 13.93
CA ASN A 180 -8.53 -1.10 15.16
C ASN A 180 -9.93 -1.69 15.36
N ILE A 181 -10.02 -3.02 15.34
CA ILE A 181 -11.23 -3.77 15.67
C ILE A 181 -11.13 -4.28 17.11
N ALA A 182 -12.00 -3.76 17.96
CA ALA A 182 -12.15 -4.23 19.33
C ALA A 182 -13.64 -4.45 19.64
N ASN A 183 -14.05 -5.71 19.73
CA ASN A 183 -15.39 -6.06 20.18
C ASN A 183 -15.50 -5.86 21.69
N PRO A 184 -16.48 -5.09 22.18
CA PRO A 184 -16.68 -4.92 23.61
C PRO A 184 -17.13 -6.26 24.22
N PHE A 185 -16.36 -6.78 25.15
CA PHE A 185 -16.84 -7.87 26.00
C PHE A 185 -17.96 -7.31 26.89
N MET A 186 -19.16 -7.90 26.83
CA MET A 186 -20.18 -7.61 27.85
C MET A 186 -19.62 -8.02 29.21
N LEU A 187 -19.40 -7.05 30.10
CA LEU A 187 -19.20 -7.29 31.52
C LEU A 187 -20.44 -8.03 32.03
N GLN A 188 -20.32 -9.33 32.31
CA GLN A 188 -21.36 -10.05 33.04
C GLN A 188 -21.46 -9.45 34.43
N LEU A 189 -22.50 -8.65 34.65
CA LEU A 189 -22.94 -8.28 35.99
C LEU A 189 -23.38 -9.56 36.70
N VAL A 190 -22.49 -10.14 37.50
CA VAL A 190 -22.90 -11.04 38.57
C VAL A 190 -23.78 -10.24 39.52
N SER A 191 -25.09 -10.38 39.37
CA SER A 191 -26.05 -9.91 40.36
C SER A 191 -25.72 -10.62 41.68
N PRO A 192 -25.40 -9.89 42.77
CA PRO A 192 -25.35 -10.51 44.08
C PRO A 192 -26.79 -10.90 44.42
N GLY A 193 -27.04 -12.21 44.39
CA GLY A 193 -28.39 -12.75 44.37
C GLY A 193 -29.20 -12.50 45.63
N GLY A 194 -30.50 -12.75 45.49
CA GLY A 194 -31.42 -13.11 46.57
C GLY A 194 -32.10 -11.94 47.25
#